data_AF-A0A316GJF1-F1
#
_entry.id   AF-A0A316GJF1-F1
#
_cell.length_a   1.000
_cell.length_b   1.000
_cell.length_c   1.000
_cell.angle_alpha   90.00
_cell.angle_beta   90.00
_cell.angle_gamma   90.00
#
_symmetry.space_group_name_H-M   'P 1'
#
loop_
_entity.id
_entity.type
_entity.pdbx_description
1 polymer ?
#
loop_
_entity_poly.entity_id
_entity_poly.type
_entity_poly.pdbx_seq_one_letter_code
_entity_poly.pdbx_strand_id
1 'polypeptide(L)'
;MRRGFRWALIALPWLGLLAMGYHTLSQSMSGWWDLSSDAHMAARNAFFVDLAYEGCVRPEAVIAAAEARGWYRGPQQDFPWCIRPAGLSGWLHVDISPPLPFSSEGENAAYIGFDAQGCMAAWTYASGPGTTCPDR
;
A
#
# COMPACT_ATOMS: atom_id res chain seq x y z
N MET A 1 26.70 -0.02 -54.27
CA MET A 1 25.78 -0.08 -53.11
C MET A 1 26.58 0.11 -51.82
N ARG A 2 26.17 1.09 -51.00
CA ARG A 2 26.97 1.69 -49.91
C ARG A 2 26.98 0.79 -48.67
N ARG A 3 28.15 0.61 -48.03
CA ARG A 3 28.38 -0.25 -46.84
C ARG A 3 27.36 -0.03 -45.71
N GLY A 4 26.80 1.17 -45.57
CA GLY A 4 25.74 1.46 -44.58
C GLY A 4 24.41 0.74 -44.80
N PHE A 5 24.05 0.41 -46.05
CA PHE A 5 22.79 -0.30 -46.34
C PHE A 5 22.81 -1.74 -45.83
N ARG A 6 23.98 -2.40 -45.84
CA ARG A 6 24.15 -3.75 -45.30
C ARG A 6 24.03 -3.81 -43.78
N TRP A 7 24.57 -2.80 -43.08
CA TRP A 7 24.43 -2.70 -41.62
C TRP A 7 23.00 -2.38 -41.19
N ALA A 8 22.29 -1.52 -41.94
CA ALA A 8 20.88 -1.23 -41.68
C ALA A 8 19.99 -2.47 -41.78
N LEU A 9 20.22 -3.33 -42.79
CA LEU A 9 19.45 -4.58 -42.95
C LEU A 9 19.70 -5.60 -41.83
N ILE A 10 20.85 -5.55 -41.16
CA ILE A 10 21.13 -6.39 -39.99
C ILE A 10 20.55 -5.75 -38.73
N ALA A 11 20.65 -4.43 -38.56
CA ALA A 11 20.19 -3.73 -37.36
C ALA A 11 18.67 -3.71 -37.18
N LEU A 12 17.90 -3.60 -38.27
CA LEU A 12 16.44 -3.53 -38.23
C LEU A 12 15.75 -4.76 -37.57
N PRO A 13 16.08 -6.02 -37.92
CA PRO A 13 15.48 -7.17 -37.24
C PRO A 13 15.86 -7.25 -35.76
N TRP A 14 17.09 -6.86 -35.38
CA TRP A 14 17.47 -6.78 -33.97
C TRP A 14 16.67 -5.73 -33.21
N LEU A 15 16.46 -4.56 -33.80
CA LEU A 15 15.60 -3.53 -33.21
C LEU A 15 14.15 -4.00 -33.08
N GLY A 16 13.63 -4.73 -34.08
CA GLY A 16 12.30 -5.33 -34.01
C GLY A 16 12.16 -6.35 -32.87
N LEU A 17 13.15 -7.22 -32.69
CA LEU A 17 13.19 -8.19 -31.59
C LEU A 17 13.30 -7.51 -30.23
N LEU A 18 14.10 -6.44 -30.12
CA LEU A 18 14.21 -5.65 -28.89
C LEU A 18 12.89 -4.94 -28.56
N ALA A 19 12.23 -4.34 -29.55
CA ALA A 19 10.94 -3.70 -29.36
C ALA A 19 9.84 -4.70 -28.94
N MET A 20 9.81 -5.86 -29.58
CA MET A 20 8.87 -6.93 -29.22
C MET A 20 9.15 -7.47 -27.82
N GLY A 21 10.42 -7.73 -27.49
CA GLY A 21 10.83 -8.18 -26.16
C GLY A 21 10.48 -7.17 -25.06
N TYR A 22 10.77 -5.88 -25.30
CA TYR A 22 10.38 -4.80 -24.40
C TYR A 22 8.87 -4.77 -24.19
N HIS A 23 8.08 -4.89 -25.26
CA HIS A 23 6.62 -4.83 -25.16
C HIS A 23 6.03 -6.01 -24.37
N THR A 24 6.51 -7.23 -24.62
CA THR A 24 6.05 -8.42 -23.89
C THR A 24 6.41 -8.32 -22.40
N LEU A 25 7.62 -7.84 -22.08
CA LEU A 25 8.05 -7.62 -20.70
C LEU A 25 7.22 -6.53 -20.03
N SER A 26 6.98 -5.39 -20.71
CA SER A 26 6.17 -4.32 -20.15
C SER A 26 4.74 -4.77 -19.86
N GLN A 27 4.11 -5.53 -20.77
CA GLN A 27 2.76 -6.04 -20.54
C GLN A 27 2.71 -7.05 -19.39
N SER A 28 3.67 -7.97 -19.34
CA SER A 28 3.74 -8.96 -18.25
C SER A 28 3.92 -8.29 -16.90
N MET A 29 4.78 -7.27 -16.83
CA MET A 29 5.06 -6.53 -15.60
C MET A 29 3.86 -5.68 -15.17
N SER A 30 3.18 -5.00 -16.10
CA SER A 30 1.94 -4.27 -15.82
C SER A 30 0.85 -5.21 -15.32
N GLY A 31 0.62 -6.35 -15.99
CA GLY A 31 -0.40 -7.31 -15.57
C GLY A 31 -0.11 -7.90 -14.18
N TRP A 32 1.15 -8.20 -13.87
CA TRP A 32 1.55 -8.62 -12.52
C TRP A 32 1.32 -7.51 -11.49
N TRP A 33 1.64 -6.26 -11.82
CA TRP A 33 1.43 -5.11 -10.93
C TRP A 33 -0.04 -4.93 -10.57
N ASP A 34 -0.91 -4.96 -11.58
CA ASP A 34 -2.36 -4.80 -11.41
C ASP A 34 -2.93 -5.91 -10.55
N LEU A 35 -2.58 -7.17 -10.85
CA LEU A 35 -3.02 -8.33 -10.06
C LEU A 35 -2.59 -8.25 -8.59
N SER A 36 -1.33 -7.87 -8.32
CA SER A 36 -0.84 -7.73 -6.94
C SER A 36 -1.52 -6.57 -6.21
N SER A 37 -1.75 -5.46 -6.90
CA SER A 37 -2.44 -4.28 -6.33
C SER A 37 -3.90 -4.59 -6.01
N ASP A 38 -4.62 -5.26 -6.92
CA ASP A 38 -5.99 -5.71 -6.72
C ASP A 38 -6.10 -6.69 -5.55
N ALA A 39 -5.17 -7.63 -5.44
CA ALA A 39 -5.13 -8.59 -4.34
C ALA A 39 -4.91 -7.89 -2.98
N HIS A 40 -4.00 -6.92 -2.92
CA HIS A 40 -3.77 -6.12 -1.71
C HIS A 40 -5.02 -5.34 -1.31
N MET A 41 -5.65 -4.63 -2.26
CA MET A 41 -6.84 -3.84 -2.00
C MET A 41 -8.03 -4.70 -1.59
N ALA A 42 -8.21 -5.87 -2.22
CA ALA A 42 -9.23 -6.84 -1.84
C ALA A 42 -9.03 -7.35 -0.40
N ALA A 43 -7.79 -7.70 -0.05
CA ALA A 43 -7.43 -8.15 1.30
C ALA A 43 -7.67 -7.07 2.36
N ARG A 44 -7.27 -5.83 2.08
CA ARG A 44 -7.54 -4.66 2.93
C ARG A 44 -9.03 -4.44 3.13
N ASN A 45 -9.80 -4.46 2.05
CA ASN A 45 -11.24 -4.21 2.11
C ASN A 45 -11.96 -5.32 2.89
N ALA A 46 -11.62 -6.59 2.65
CA ALA A 46 -12.17 -7.71 3.39
C ALA A 46 -11.88 -7.59 4.90
N PHE A 47 -10.69 -7.16 5.27
CA PHE A 47 -10.35 -6.90 6.67
C PHE A 47 -11.26 -5.84 7.32
N PHE A 48 -11.49 -4.71 6.67
CA PHE A 48 -12.38 -3.67 7.21
C PHE A 48 -13.87 -4.08 7.20
N VAL A 49 -14.29 -4.90 6.23
CA VAL A 49 -15.64 -5.48 6.21
C VAL A 49 -15.85 -6.39 7.41
N ASP A 50 -14.88 -7.23 7.75
CA ASP A 50 -14.95 -8.11 8.92
C ASP A 50 -14.99 -7.33 10.24
N LEU A 51 -14.35 -6.16 10.28
CA LEU A 51 -14.41 -5.27 11.43
C LEU A 51 -15.74 -4.52 11.56
N ALA A 52 -16.47 -4.34 10.46
CA ALA A 52 -17.71 -3.55 10.42
C ALA A 52 -18.91 -4.31 11.01
N TYR A 53 -18.78 -4.74 12.26
CA TYR A 53 -19.88 -5.24 13.09
C TYR A 53 -20.18 -4.18 14.16
N GLU A 54 -21.15 -3.31 13.87
CA GLU A 54 -21.84 -2.39 14.79
C GLU A 54 -21.02 -1.26 15.46
N GLY A 55 -21.30 -0.02 15.02
CA GLY A 55 -21.12 1.22 15.78
C GLY A 55 -19.68 1.57 16.19
N CYS A 56 -19.18 0.89 17.22
CA CYS A 56 -17.90 1.16 17.87
C CYS A 56 -17.00 -0.08 17.81
N VAL A 57 -16.11 -0.12 16.82
CA VAL A 57 -15.07 -1.16 16.72
C VAL A 57 -13.98 -0.84 17.73
N ARG A 58 -13.74 -1.72 18.71
CA ARG A 58 -12.73 -1.53 19.75
C ARG A 58 -11.37 -2.14 19.38
N PRO A 59 -10.27 -1.72 20.02
CA PRO A 59 -8.93 -2.26 19.75
C PRO A 59 -8.86 -3.78 19.80
N GLU A 60 -9.57 -4.42 20.73
CA GLU A 60 -9.53 -5.88 20.91
C GLU A 60 -10.09 -6.63 19.70
N ALA A 61 -11.13 -6.09 19.06
CA ALA A 61 -11.71 -6.66 17.85
C ALA A 61 -10.73 -6.56 16.67
N VAL A 62 -10.04 -5.41 16.56
CA VAL A 62 -9.00 -5.18 15.55
C VAL A 62 -7.82 -6.12 15.75
N ILE A 63 -7.34 -6.25 16.98
CA ILE A 63 -6.24 -7.15 17.35
C ILE A 63 -6.62 -8.59 16.99
N ALA A 64 -7.78 -9.08 17.43
CA ALA A 64 -8.21 -10.44 17.15
C ALA A 64 -8.34 -10.72 15.64
N ALA A 65 -8.91 -9.78 14.87
CA ALA A 65 -9.04 -9.92 13.43
C ALA A 65 -7.68 -9.90 12.70
N ALA A 66 -6.73 -9.11 13.17
CA ALA A 66 -5.39 -9.00 12.62
C ALA A 66 -4.52 -10.21 13.00
N GLU A 67 -4.59 -10.68 14.24
CA GLU A 67 -3.90 -11.87 14.73
C GLU A 67 -4.37 -13.13 14.00
N ALA A 68 -5.67 -13.27 13.75
CA ALA A 68 -6.23 -14.37 12.95
C ALA A 68 -5.62 -14.49 11.54
N ARG A 69 -5.03 -13.40 11.04
CA ARG A 69 -4.36 -13.33 9.73
C ARG A 69 -2.83 -13.30 9.82
N GLY A 70 -2.27 -13.23 11.03
CA GLY A 70 -0.85 -13.01 11.25
C GLY A 70 -0.37 -11.60 10.87
N TRP A 71 -1.28 -10.63 10.85
CA TRP A 71 -1.05 -9.25 10.40
C TRP A 71 -0.82 -8.26 11.55
N TYR A 72 -1.10 -8.66 12.78
CA TYR A 72 -0.93 -7.77 13.93
C TYR A 72 0.55 -7.48 14.21
N ARG A 73 0.91 -6.20 14.31
CA ARG A 73 2.26 -5.76 14.67
C ARG A 73 2.39 -5.13 16.04
N GLY A 74 1.31 -4.56 16.56
CA GLY A 74 1.31 -3.93 17.87
C GLY A 74 0.71 -2.52 17.86
N PRO A 75 0.83 -1.82 18.99
CA PRO A 75 0.50 -0.41 19.08
C PRO A 75 1.49 0.44 18.28
N GLN A 76 0.97 1.45 17.58
CA GLN A 76 1.80 2.46 16.89
C GLN A 76 2.01 3.66 17.81
N GLN A 77 3.26 3.93 18.18
CA GLN A 77 3.60 5.07 19.05
C GLN A 77 4.06 6.28 18.26
N ASP A 78 4.93 6.07 17.28
CA ASP A 78 5.56 7.13 16.51
C ASP A 78 5.36 6.93 15.02
N PHE A 79 5.02 7.98 14.28
CA PHE A 79 4.93 7.91 12.83
C PHE A 79 6.19 8.54 12.22
N PRO A 80 6.84 7.89 11.23
CA PRO A 80 8.02 8.48 10.58
C PRO A 80 7.67 9.66 9.67
N TRP A 81 6.38 10.01 9.56
CA TRP A 81 5.87 11.17 8.86
C TRP A 81 4.93 11.97 9.76
N CYS A 82 4.66 13.20 9.33
CA CYS A 82 3.84 14.15 10.04
C CYS A 82 2.37 13.77 10.06
N ILE A 83 1.89 13.28 11.20
CA ILE A 83 0.46 13.23 11.49
C ILE A 83 0.18 13.91 12.82
N ARG A 84 -0.84 14.76 12.85
CA ARG A 84 -1.45 15.24 14.08
C ARG A 84 -2.93 14.88 14.01
N PRO A 85 -3.30 13.63 14.30
CA PRO A 85 -4.70 13.27 14.45
C PRO A 85 -5.31 14.07 15.60
N ALA A 86 -6.17 15.05 15.29
CA ALA A 86 -6.98 15.66 16.34
C ALA A 86 -8.02 14.64 16.82
N GLY A 87 -8.11 14.39 18.13
CA GLY A 87 -9.17 13.58 18.73
C GLY A 87 -8.91 12.07 18.80
N LEU A 88 -7.70 11.59 18.49
CA LEU A 88 -7.33 10.17 18.67
C LEU A 88 -6.48 9.97 19.92
N SER A 89 -6.72 8.87 20.63
CA SER A 89 -6.08 8.51 21.91
C SER A 89 -5.08 7.36 21.79
N GLY A 90 -5.15 6.57 20.71
CA GLY A 90 -4.28 5.42 20.48
C GLY A 90 -4.36 4.90 19.06
N TRP A 91 -3.38 4.06 18.70
CA TRP A 91 -3.19 3.54 17.36
C TRP A 91 -2.72 2.10 17.35
N LEU A 92 -3.18 1.33 16.38
CA LEU A 92 -2.67 0.00 16.07
C LEU A 92 -2.07 -0.04 14.67
N HIS A 93 -1.06 -0.89 14.51
CA HIS A 93 -0.41 -1.20 13.24
C HIS A 93 -0.78 -2.62 12.80
N VAL A 94 -1.36 -2.72 11.60
CA VAL A 94 -1.74 -3.98 10.94
C VAL A 94 -1.07 -4.07 9.57
N ASP A 95 -0.29 -5.11 9.33
CA ASP A 95 0.36 -5.38 8.04
C ASP A 95 -0.63 -6.02 7.07
N ILE A 96 -1.04 -5.31 6.01
CA ILE A 96 -1.91 -5.89 5.01
C ILE A 96 -1.10 -6.79 4.07
N SER A 97 -1.56 -8.04 3.93
CA SER A 97 -0.98 -9.03 3.01
C SER A 97 -2.03 -9.52 2.00
N PRO A 98 -1.69 -9.71 0.71
CA PRO A 98 -0.35 -9.59 0.13
C PRO A 98 0.14 -8.14 0.06
N PRO A 99 1.46 -7.89 0.09
CA PRO A 99 2.00 -6.54 -0.02
C PRO A 99 1.87 -5.99 -1.45
N LEU A 100 1.81 -4.67 -1.56
CA LEU A 100 1.91 -3.96 -2.82
C LEU A 100 3.31 -4.19 -3.45
N PRO A 101 3.40 -4.30 -4.78
CA PRO A 101 4.68 -4.36 -5.48
C PRO A 101 5.60 -3.19 -5.11
N PHE A 102 6.87 -3.48 -4.80
CA PHE A 102 7.90 -2.47 -4.53
C PHE A 102 7.52 -1.42 -3.47
N SER A 103 6.69 -1.81 -2.51
CA SER A 103 6.28 -0.97 -1.40
C SER A 103 7.05 -1.34 -0.13
N SER A 104 7.15 -0.38 0.78
CA SER A 104 7.67 -0.54 2.12
C SER A 104 6.62 -1.12 3.07
N GLU A 105 7.05 -1.61 4.23
CA GLU A 105 6.13 -2.10 5.28
C GLU A 105 5.11 -1.02 5.68
N GLY A 106 5.55 0.24 5.84
CA GLY A 106 4.66 1.36 6.19
C GLY A 106 3.63 1.72 5.12
N GLU A 107 3.90 1.41 3.85
CA GLU A 107 2.94 1.59 2.74
C GLU A 107 1.92 0.45 2.67
N ASN A 108 2.27 -0.74 3.19
CA ASN A 108 1.36 -1.87 3.36
C ASN A 108 0.59 -1.84 4.68
N ALA A 109 0.95 -0.91 5.56
CA ALA A 109 0.37 -0.80 6.88
C ALA A 109 -1.03 -0.15 6.83
N ALA A 110 -1.98 -0.78 7.51
CA ALA A 110 -3.20 -0.11 7.95
C ALA A 110 -3.00 0.38 9.38
N TYR A 111 -2.88 1.69 9.56
CA TYR A 111 -2.91 2.31 10.88
C TYR A 111 -4.36 2.57 11.28
N ILE A 112 -4.75 2.07 12.44
CA ILE A 112 -6.13 2.13 12.91
C ILE A 112 -6.14 2.95 14.19
N GLY A 113 -6.79 4.10 14.12
CA GLY A 113 -6.84 5.05 15.22
C GLY A 113 -8.13 4.92 16.02
N PHE A 114 -8.03 5.21 17.32
CA PHE A 114 -9.16 5.12 18.25
C PHE A 114 -9.39 6.47 18.93
N ASP A 115 -10.66 6.86 19.10
CA ASP A 115 -11.03 8.07 19.83
C ASP A 115 -10.84 7.93 21.36
N ALA A 116 -11.21 8.94 22.12
CA ALA A 116 -11.11 8.91 23.58
C ALA A 116 -12.06 7.88 24.24
N GLN A 117 -13.09 7.43 23.52
CA GLN A 117 -14.04 6.41 23.95
C GLN A 117 -13.54 4.99 23.59
N GLY A 118 -12.41 4.88 22.89
CA GLY A 118 -11.85 3.61 22.43
C GLY A 118 -12.55 3.05 21.20
N CYS A 119 -13.30 3.87 20.46
CA CYS A 119 -13.93 3.47 19.21
C CYS A 119 -13.00 3.79 18.04
N MET A 120 -12.93 2.86 17.07
CA MET A 120 -12.25 3.08 15.81
C MET A 120 -12.83 4.34 15.16
N ALA A 121 -11.95 5.30 14.91
CA ALA A 121 -12.33 6.58 14.33
C ALA A 121 -11.80 6.66 12.90
N ALA A 122 -12.63 7.20 12.01
CA ALA A 122 -12.19 7.55 10.69
C ALA A 122 -11.10 8.62 10.79
N TRP A 123 -9.96 8.34 10.17
CA TRP A 123 -8.87 9.28 10.03
C TRP A 123 -8.35 9.22 8.60
N THR A 124 -7.75 10.31 8.16
CA THR A 124 -7.13 10.40 6.85
C THR A 124 -5.75 11.02 7.02
N TYR A 125 -4.83 10.67 6.12
CA TYR A 125 -3.63 11.46 5.93
C TYR A 125 -4.04 12.89 5.61
N ALA A 126 -3.82 13.80 6.54
CA ALA A 126 -3.95 15.21 6.27
C ALA A 126 -2.58 15.71 5.79
N SER A 127 -2.50 16.20 4.56
CA SER A 127 -1.46 17.14 4.11
C SER A 127 -2.17 18.45 3.77
N GLY A 128 -2.00 19.47 4.60
CA GLY A 128 -2.72 20.75 4.49
C GLY A 128 -2.38 21.75 5.60
N PRO A 129 -2.94 22.97 5.57
CA PRO A 129 -2.69 23.96 6.61
C PRO A 129 -3.06 23.40 8.00
N GLY A 130 -2.08 23.33 8.91
CA GLY A 130 -2.21 22.68 10.22
C GLY A 130 -1.51 21.31 10.34
N THR A 131 -1.03 20.74 9.22
CA THR A 131 -0.19 19.54 9.18
C THR A 131 1.28 19.96 9.15
N THR A 132 1.67 20.72 10.16
CA THR A 132 3.04 21.23 10.34
C THR A 132 3.76 20.30 11.30
N CYS A 133 4.75 19.54 10.85
CA CYS A 133 5.88 19.29 11.76
C CYS A 133 6.97 20.31 11.44
N PRO A 134 7.80 20.78 12.39
CA PRO A 134 7.88 20.44 13.82
C PRO A 134 7.79 21.74 14.69
N ASP A 135 8.01 21.81 16.01
CA ASP A 135 9.00 21.17 16.90
C ASP A 135 8.41 20.96 18.32
N ARG A 136 8.68 19.84 18.98
CA ARG A 136 9.68 19.76 20.06
C ARG A 136 9.68 20.96 21.01
#